data_AF-A0A7J4YTC5-F1
#
_entry.id   AF-A0A7J4YTC5-F1
#
_cell.length_a   1.000
_cell.length_b   1.000
_cell.length_c   1.000
_cell.angle_alpha   90.00
_cell.angle_beta   90.00
_cell.angle_gamma   90.00
#
_symmetry.space_group_name_H-M   'P 1'
#
loop_
_entity.id
_entity.type
_entity.pdbx_description
1 polymer ?
#
loop_
_entity_poly.entity_id
_entity_poly.type
_entity_poly.pdbx_seq_one_letter_code
_entity_poly.pdbx_strand_id
1 'polypeptide(L)'
;MGFTTPCFIRKNTPELRKKLEELGYVKNSPIWTDNCSIIWAYQYPVKGFDTPNYVIANSFDIPFDKHSLLCGEFIDCGTNEELFLAIAALRDDTNENQWFICDVNHWDRSDNGEATVYAEIGEWIFCKSNDDDCARDNHYHKATVEELIEHFKEKEE
;
A
#
# COMPACT_ATOMS: atom_id res chain seq x y z
N MET A 1 12.34 9.18 3.81
CA MET A 1 11.16 8.70 4.54
C MET A 1 9.96 9.14 3.74
N GLY A 2 9.11 8.19 3.38
CA GLY A 2 8.04 8.29 2.39
C GLY A 2 7.59 6.90 1.97
N PHE A 3 7.05 6.79 0.77
CA PHE A 3 6.59 5.53 0.19
C PHE A 3 7.75 4.59 -0.08
N THR A 4 7.61 3.34 0.36
CA THR A 4 8.73 2.38 0.42
C THR A 4 8.72 1.36 -0.70
N THR A 5 7.55 1.07 -1.28
CA THR A 5 7.39 -0.04 -2.22
C THR A 5 6.83 0.43 -3.57
N PRO A 6 7.59 0.32 -4.66
CA PRO A 6 7.08 0.58 -6.00
C PRO A 6 6.21 -0.58 -6.49
N CYS A 7 5.06 -0.26 -7.10
CA CYS A 7 4.14 -1.27 -7.62
C CYS A 7 3.36 -0.75 -8.84
N PHE A 8 2.70 -1.67 -9.55
CA PHE A 8 1.84 -1.31 -10.68
C PHE A 8 0.63 -2.21 -10.79
N ILE A 9 -0.37 -1.71 -11.50
CA ILE A 9 -1.62 -2.41 -11.76
C ILE A 9 -2.00 -2.24 -13.22
N ARG A 10 -2.41 -3.34 -13.86
CA ARG A 10 -2.87 -3.44 -15.25
C ARG A 10 -4.35 -3.07 -15.39
N LYS A 11 -4.76 -2.06 -14.61
CA LYS A 11 -6.11 -1.50 -14.58
C LYS A 11 -6.00 0.00 -14.34
N ASN A 12 -6.63 0.79 -15.21
CA ASN A 12 -6.60 2.23 -15.10
C ASN A 12 -8.02 2.78 -15.08
N THR A 13 -8.44 3.29 -13.92
CA THR A 13 -9.74 3.94 -13.72
C THR A 13 -9.54 5.31 -13.07
N PRO A 14 -10.42 6.30 -13.35
CA PRO A 14 -10.38 7.59 -12.67
C PRO A 14 -10.46 7.49 -11.14
N GLU A 15 -11.24 6.53 -10.64
CA GLU A 15 -11.41 6.27 -9.21
C GLU A 15 -10.10 5.84 -8.56
N LEU A 16 -9.33 4.98 -9.24
CA LEU A 16 -8.06 4.49 -8.73
C LEU A 16 -7.00 5.61 -8.68
N ARG A 17 -6.99 6.49 -9.68
CA ARG A 17 -6.13 7.69 -9.68
C ARG A 17 -6.44 8.61 -8.52
N LYS A 18 -7.73 8.84 -8.24
CA LYS A 18 -8.17 9.67 -7.11
C LYS A 18 -7.73 9.09 -5.76
N LYS A 19 -7.83 7.76 -5.59
CA LYS A 19 -7.34 7.08 -4.38
C LYS A 19 -5.82 7.24 -4.20
N LEU A 20 -5.04 7.19 -5.28
CA LEU A 20 -3.59 7.47 -5.22
C LEU A 20 -3.30 8.92 -4.84
N GLU A 21 -4.05 9.87 -5.39
CA GLU A 21 -3.94 11.30 -5.03
C GLU A 21 -4.31 11.54 -3.56
N GLU A 22 -5.31 10.83 -3.03
CA GLU A 22 -5.69 10.85 -1.61
C GLU A 22 -4.59 10.26 -0.70
N LEU A 23 -3.87 9.22 -1.16
CA LEU A 23 -2.68 8.72 -0.46
C LEU A 23 -1.51 9.72 -0.48
N GLY A 24 -1.49 10.63 -1.46
CA GLY A 24 -0.49 11.68 -1.60
C GLY A 24 0.38 11.58 -2.86
N TYR A 25 0.10 10.64 -3.77
CA TYR A 25 0.82 10.53 -5.04
C TYR A 25 0.47 11.67 -6.00
N VAL A 26 1.46 12.10 -6.77
CA VAL A 26 1.29 13.13 -7.82
C VAL A 26 1.38 12.49 -9.19
N LYS A 27 0.46 12.84 -10.10
CA LYS A 27 0.54 12.40 -11.49
C LYS A 27 1.77 12.98 -12.17
N ASN A 28 2.61 12.12 -12.74
CA ASN A 28 3.84 12.50 -13.43
C ASN A 28 3.91 11.96 -14.87
N SER A 29 2.75 11.84 -15.53
CA SER A 29 2.68 11.45 -16.94
C SER A 29 1.86 12.44 -17.77
N PRO A 30 2.18 12.60 -19.08
CA PRO A 30 1.43 13.49 -19.96
C PRO A 30 -0.03 13.05 -20.16
N ILE A 31 -0.92 14.00 -20.45
CA ILE A 31 -2.36 13.75 -20.65
C ILE A 31 -2.66 12.69 -21.74
N TRP A 32 -1.82 12.61 -22.79
CA TRP A 32 -2.03 11.63 -23.86
C TRP A 32 -1.88 10.17 -23.39
N THR A 33 -1.29 9.94 -22.21
CA THR A 33 -1.17 8.61 -21.59
C THR A 33 -2.40 8.20 -20.79
N ASP A 34 -3.40 9.07 -20.63
CA ASP A 34 -4.55 8.81 -19.75
C ASP A 34 -5.43 7.65 -20.21
N ASN A 35 -5.31 7.25 -21.48
CA ASN A 35 -6.02 6.11 -22.05
C ASN A 35 -5.18 4.81 -22.03
N CYS A 36 -3.96 4.85 -21.49
CA CYS A 36 -3.14 3.65 -21.31
C CYS A 36 -3.73 2.73 -20.21
N SER A 37 -3.32 1.46 -20.19
CA SER A 37 -3.96 0.46 -19.33
C SER A 37 -3.30 0.26 -17.97
N ILE A 38 -2.08 0.75 -17.76
CA ILE A 38 -1.29 0.46 -16.55
C ILE A 38 -1.02 1.74 -15.77
N ILE A 39 -1.20 1.67 -14.45
CA ILE A 39 -0.76 2.70 -13.50
C ILE A 39 0.45 2.17 -12.72
N TRP A 40 1.50 2.97 -12.65
CA TRP A 40 2.72 2.71 -11.88
C TRP A 40 2.77 3.70 -10.73
N ALA A 41 2.97 3.24 -9.50
CA ALA A 41 3.12 4.07 -8.30
C ALA A 41 4.51 3.84 -7.70
N TYR A 42 5.23 4.92 -7.40
CA TYR A 42 6.60 4.84 -6.91
C TYR A 42 7.06 6.13 -6.24
N GLN A 43 8.06 6.00 -5.38
CA GLN A 43 8.91 7.09 -4.92
C GLN A 43 10.37 6.63 -5.08
N TYR A 44 11.26 7.54 -5.49
CA TYR A 44 12.67 7.17 -5.58
C TYR A 44 13.27 7.08 -4.16
N PRO A 45 14.06 6.03 -3.85
CA PRO A 45 14.71 5.89 -2.54
C PRO A 45 15.97 6.77 -2.43
N VAL A 46 15.92 7.99 -2.98
CA VAL A 46 17.04 8.92 -3.06
C VAL A 46 16.65 10.24 -2.42
N LYS A 47 17.44 10.70 -1.45
CA LYS A 47 17.23 11.98 -0.78
C LYS A 47 17.14 13.11 -1.80
N GLY A 48 16.09 13.94 -1.72
CA GLY A 48 15.82 15.01 -2.68
C GLY A 48 14.90 14.60 -3.84
N PHE A 49 14.53 13.32 -3.93
CA PHE A 49 13.47 12.81 -4.81
C PHE A 49 12.32 12.25 -3.96
N ASP A 50 11.89 13.05 -2.98
CA ASP A 50 10.95 12.64 -1.95
C ASP A 50 9.48 12.71 -2.40
N THR A 51 9.23 13.16 -3.64
CA THR A 51 7.87 13.22 -4.20
C THR A 51 7.42 11.83 -4.64
N PRO A 52 6.33 11.28 -4.09
CA PRO A 52 5.69 10.09 -4.60
C PRO A 52 4.95 10.42 -5.90
N ASN A 53 5.20 9.63 -6.94
CA ASN A 53 4.63 9.84 -8.27
C ASN A 53 3.85 8.63 -8.73
N TYR A 54 2.79 8.87 -9.50
CA TYR A 54 2.20 7.85 -10.33
C TYR A 54 2.29 8.22 -11.80
N VAL A 55 2.52 7.23 -12.66
CA VAL A 55 2.54 7.40 -14.12
C VAL A 55 1.61 6.41 -14.78
N ILE A 56 1.03 6.82 -15.91
CA ILE A 56 0.16 5.98 -16.73
C ILE A 56 0.92 5.66 -18.02
N ALA A 57 1.03 4.38 -18.37
CA ALA A 57 1.70 3.93 -19.59
C ALA A 57 1.24 2.52 -19.98
N ASN A 58 1.47 2.10 -21.24
CA ASN A 58 1.18 0.72 -21.68
C ASN A 58 2.37 -0.23 -21.52
N SER A 59 3.56 0.34 -21.34
CA SER A 59 4.82 -0.38 -21.25
C SER A 59 5.83 0.45 -20.47
N PHE A 60 6.91 -0.19 -20.04
CA PHE A 60 8.02 0.36 -19.25
C PHE A 60 8.90 1.39 -20.01
N ASP A 61 8.52 1.82 -21.22
CA ASP A 61 9.47 2.45 -22.16
C ASP A 61 9.94 3.87 -21.78
N ILE A 62 9.35 4.54 -20.78
CA ILE A 62 9.47 5.99 -20.66
C ILE A 62 10.05 6.49 -19.31
N PRO A 63 9.85 5.85 -18.14
CA PRO A 63 10.50 6.29 -16.90
C PRO A 63 11.52 5.32 -16.28
N PHE A 64 11.60 4.06 -16.71
CA PHE A 64 12.35 3.00 -15.99
C PHE A 64 13.16 2.10 -16.91
N ASP A 65 14.06 2.68 -17.70
CA ASP A 65 15.01 1.88 -18.48
C ASP A 65 15.96 1.08 -17.56
N LYS A 66 16.83 0.25 -18.16
CA LYS A 66 17.82 -0.57 -17.44
C LYS A 66 18.78 0.22 -16.53
N HIS A 67 18.83 1.54 -16.65
CA HIS A 67 19.66 2.43 -15.84
C HIS A 67 18.88 3.07 -14.69
N SER A 68 17.56 2.87 -14.63
CA SER A 68 16.73 3.34 -13.53
C SER A 68 17.01 2.54 -12.26
N LEU A 69 17.01 3.25 -11.12
CA LEU A 69 17.13 2.67 -9.79
C LEU A 69 15.93 1.80 -9.40
N LEU A 70 14.82 1.90 -10.13
CA LEU A 70 13.60 1.12 -9.88
C LEU A 70 13.44 -0.04 -10.87
N CYS A 71 14.45 -0.30 -11.71
CA CYS A 71 14.43 -1.40 -12.67
C CYS A 71 14.39 -2.75 -11.93
N GLY A 72 13.30 -3.50 -12.12
CA GLY A 72 13.11 -4.82 -11.47
C GLY A 72 12.50 -4.77 -10.06
N GLU A 73 12.26 -3.58 -9.51
CA GLU A 73 11.76 -3.42 -8.13
C GLU A 73 10.23 -3.42 -8.03
N PHE A 74 9.54 -3.24 -9.17
CA PHE A 74 8.10 -3.07 -9.19
C PHE A 74 7.34 -4.38 -8.96
N ILE A 75 6.44 -4.38 -7.97
CA ILE A 75 5.48 -5.46 -7.75
C ILE A 75 4.31 -5.37 -8.74
N ASP A 76 4.01 -6.47 -9.43
CA ASP A 76 2.84 -6.60 -10.32
C ASP A 76 1.61 -7.00 -9.51
N CYS A 77 0.66 -6.08 -9.34
CA CYS A 77 -0.60 -6.33 -8.64
C CYS A 77 -1.69 -6.90 -9.57
N GLY A 78 -1.36 -7.22 -10.83
CA GLY A 78 -2.32 -7.73 -11.80
C GLY A 78 -3.45 -6.73 -12.05
N THR A 79 -4.68 -7.12 -11.73
CA THR A 79 -5.87 -6.24 -11.78
C THR A 79 -6.50 -6.01 -10.40
N ASN A 80 -5.83 -6.44 -9.33
CA ASN A 80 -6.33 -6.34 -7.96
C ASN A 80 -6.10 -4.94 -7.40
N GLU A 81 -7.19 -4.16 -7.31
CA GLU A 81 -7.13 -2.79 -6.78
C GLU A 81 -6.78 -2.74 -5.30
N GLU A 82 -7.24 -3.71 -4.50
CA GLU A 82 -7.01 -3.71 -3.06
C GLU A 82 -5.55 -3.99 -2.73
N LEU A 83 -4.97 -5.02 -3.37
CA LEU A 83 -3.54 -5.31 -3.26
C LEU A 83 -2.68 -4.14 -3.73
N PHE A 84 -3.03 -3.53 -4.87
CA PHE A 84 -2.31 -2.38 -5.39
C PHE A 84 -2.32 -1.20 -4.42
N LEU A 85 -3.47 -0.84 -3.86
CA LEU A 85 -3.57 0.26 -2.91
C LEU A 85 -2.87 -0.05 -1.59
N ALA A 86 -2.95 -1.29 -1.11
CA ALA A 86 -2.27 -1.71 0.11
C ALA A 86 -0.75 -1.61 -0.01
N ILE A 87 -0.18 -2.10 -1.12
CA ILE A 87 1.26 -1.97 -1.39
C ILE A 87 1.63 -0.50 -1.63
N ALA A 88 0.84 0.21 -2.44
CA ALA A 88 1.11 1.62 -2.74
C ALA A 88 1.02 2.52 -1.50
N ALA A 89 0.33 2.12 -0.42
CA ALA A 89 0.23 2.88 0.81
C ALA A 89 1.38 2.61 1.81
N LEU A 90 2.25 1.63 1.55
CA LEU A 90 3.37 1.30 2.45
C LEU A 90 4.35 2.47 2.57
N ARG A 91 4.53 2.94 3.81
CA ARG A 91 5.31 4.12 4.16
C ARG A 91 6.06 3.93 5.46
N ASP A 92 7.23 4.54 5.59
CA ASP A 92 8.03 4.51 6.84
C ASP A 92 7.76 5.72 7.76
N ASP A 93 7.05 6.74 7.29
CA ASP A 93 6.83 8.02 7.98
C ASP A 93 5.45 8.16 8.64
N THR A 94 4.54 7.22 8.40
CA THR A 94 3.18 7.19 8.96
C THR A 94 2.67 5.75 9.09
N ASN A 95 1.67 5.52 9.94
CA ASN A 95 0.89 4.29 10.02
C ASN A 95 -0.47 4.41 9.33
N GLU A 96 -0.86 5.61 8.90
CA GLU A 96 -2.14 5.86 8.24
C GLU A 96 -2.30 5.10 6.92
N ASN A 97 -3.53 4.68 6.65
CA ASN A 97 -3.98 3.99 5.44
C ASN A 97 -3.21 2.69 5.12
N GLN A 98 -2.70 2.01 6.13
CA GLN A 98 -1.90 0.79 5.98
C GLN A 98 -2.51 -0.39 6.74
N TRP A 99 -2.21 -1.59 6.28
CA TRP A 99 -2.65 -2.82 6.94
C TRP A 99 -1.67 -3.25 8.02
N PHE A 100 -2.23 -3.76 9.11
CA PHE A 100 -1.53 -4.28 10.26
C PHE A 100 -2.03 -5.68 10.57
N ILE A 101 -1.17 -6.47 11.20
CA ILE A 101 -1.47 -7.83 11.64
C ILE A 101 -1.21 -7.91 13.14
N CYS A 102 -2.17 -8.52 13.85
CA CYS A 102 -2.07 -8.74 15.28
C CYS A 102 -1.06 -9.87 15.59
N ASP A 103 -0.06 -9.58 16.41
CA ASP A 103 1.02 -10.51 16.80
C ASP A 103 0.69 -11.30 18.07
N VAL A 104 -0.26 -10.83 18.85
CA VAL A 104 -0.61 -11.44 20.14
C VAL A 104 -2.12 -11.42 20.32
N ASN A 105 -2.67 -12.42 20.98
CA ASN A 105 -4.08 -12.36 21.33
C ASN A 105 -4.31 -11.20 22.31
N HIS A 106 -5.13 -10.23 21.90
CA HIS A 106 -5.50 -9.10 22.74
C HIS A 106 -6.83 -9.38 23.44
N TRP A 107 -6.78 -9.42 24.78
CA TRP A 107 -7.92 -9.78 25.61
C TRP A 107 -8.30 -8.53 26.39
N ASP A 108 -9.49 -8.00 26.12
CA ASP A 108 -10.06 -6.95 26.94
C ASP A 108 -10.97 -7.57 28.02
N ARG A 109 -11.14 -6.90 29.15
CA ARG A 109 -12.13 -7.29 30.15
C ARG A 109 -13.30 -6.34 30.06
N SER A 110 -14.46 -6.87 29.70
CA SER A 110 -15.71 -6.11 29.78
C SER A 110 -16.00 -5.68 31.22
N ASP A 111 -16.83 -4.65 31.39
CA ASP A 111 -17.19 -4.09 32.71
C ASP A 111 -17.79 -5.12 33.70
N ASN A 112 -18.30 -6.25 33.18
CA ASN A 112 -18.81 -7.38 33.96
C ASN A 112 -17.72 -8.37 34.43
N GLY A 113 -16.44 -8.14 34.10
CA GLY A 113 -15.29 -8.96 34.47
C GLY A 113 -15.03 -10.18 33.59
N GLU A 114 -15.81 -10.38 32.52
CA GLU A 114 -15.55 -11.42 31.51
C GLU A 114 -14.42 -10.98 30.58
N ALA A 115 -13.55 -11.93 30.19
CA ALA A 115 -12.54 -11.66 29.18
C ALA A 115 -13.17 -11.81 27.79
N THR A 116 -13.19 -10.74 27.02
CA THR A 116 -13.58 -10.72 25.62
C THR A 116 -12.32 -10.62 24.77
N VAL A 117 -12.12 -11.57 23.85
CA VAL A 117 -11.06 -11.45 22.84
C VAL A 117 -11.45 -10.29 21.92
N TYR A 118 -10.61 -9.26 21.90
CA TYR A 118 -10.82 -8.07 21.09
C TYR A 118 -10.09 -8.17 19.75
N ALA A 119 -8.94 -8.86 19.73
CA ALA A 119 -8.23 -9.22 18.51
C ALA A 119 -7.48 -10.55 18.68
N GLU A 120 -7.56 -11.43 17.68
CA GLU A 120 -6.80 -12.69 17.65
C GLU A 120 -5.48 -12.53 16.90
N ILE A 121 -4.49 -13.35 17.26
CA ILE A 121 -3.23 -13.42 16.50
C ILE A 121 -3.52 -13.75 15.03
N GLY A 122 -2.91 -13.00 14.12
CA GLY A 122 -3.14 -13.11 12.67
C GLY A 122 -4.35 -12.32 12.17
N GLU A 123 -5.09 -11.63 13.03
CA GLU A 123 -6.18 -10.77 12.61
C GLU A 123 -5.66 -9.53 11.86
N TRP A 124 -6.30 -9.24 10.73
CA TRP A 124 -5.96 -8.13 9.84
C TRP A 124 -6.74 -6.88 10.21
N ILE A 125 -6.04 -5.78 10.43
CA ILE A 125 -6.62 -4.50 10.79
C ILE A 125 -6.16 -3.43 9.80
N PHE A 126 -7.11 -2.64 9.30
CA PHE A 126 -6.78 -1.47 8.50
C PHE A 126 -6.65 -0.24 9.39
N CYS A 127 -5.43 0.28 9.50
CA CYS A 127 -5.09 1.47 10.25
C CYS A 127 -5.52 2.72 9.49
N LYS A 128 -6.47 3.48 10.04
CA LYS A 128 -6.99 4.72 9.46
C LYS A 128 -6.24 5.95 9.96
N SER A 129 -5.74 5.90 11.20
CA SER A 129 -5.09 7.00 11.89
C SER A 129 -3.84 6.55 12.63
N ASN A 130 -2.85 7.43 12.79
CA ASN A 130 -1.74 7.22 13.71
C ASN A 130 -2.19 7.11 15.19
N ASP A 131 -3.43 7.52 15.50
CA ASP A 131 -4.02 7.38 16.82
C ASP A 131 -4.72 6.05 17.06
N ASP A 132 -4.89 5.21 16.02
CA ASP A 132 -5.54 3.91 16.14
C ASP A 132 -4.71 2.96 17.00
N ASP A 133 -5.38 2.04 17.70
CA ASP A 133 -4.70 1.11 18.63
C ASP A 133 -3.63 0.27 17.91
N CYS A 134 -3.89 -0.16 16.68
CA CYS A 134 -2.92 -0.88 15.86
C CYS A 134 -1.65 -0.08 15.49
N ALA A 135 -1.70 1.25 15.55
CA ALA A 135 -0.55 2.13 15.33
C ALA A 135 0.24 2.42 16.62
N ARG A 136 -0.39 2.26 17.80
CA ARG A 136 0.16 2.67 19.10
C ARG A 136 0.63 1.52 19.97
N ASP A 137 -0.05 0.38 19.86
CA ASP A 137 0.22 -0.81 20.65
C ASP A 137 1.30 -1.66 19.98
N ASN A 138 2.21 -2.20 20.79
CA ASN A 138 3.25 -3.14 20.33
C ASN A 138 2.71 -4.56 20.08
N HIS A 139 1.39 -4.69 19.93
CA HIS A 139 0.68 -5.95 19.66
C HIS A 139 0.44 -6.16 18.17
N TYR A 140 0.80 -5.19 17.34
CA TYR A 140 0.58 -5.22 15.91
C TYR A 140 1.86 -4.85 15.18
N HIS A 141 2.08 -5.45 14.02
CA HIS A 141 3.09 -4.98 13.07
C HIS A 141 2.43 -4.57 11.77
N LYS A 142 3.11 -3.66 11.07
CA LYS A 142 2.73 -3.23 9.72
C LYS A 142 2.95 -4.39 8.75
N ALA A 143 1.93 -4.72 7.98
CA ALA A 143 1.98 -5.83 7.04
C ALA A 143 3.12 -5.63 6.02
N THR A 144 3.86 -6.70 5.78
CA THR A 144 4.89 -6.79 4.75
C THR A 144 4.28 -6.98 3.37
N VAL A 145 5.08 -6.80 2.32
CA VAL A 145 4.64 -7.01 0.93
C VAL A 145 4.19 -8.46 0.73
N GLU A 146 4.93 -9.42 1.28
CA GLU A 146 4.64 -10.85 1.18
C GLU A 146 3.30 -11.19 1.84
N GLU A 147 3.06 -10.69 3.05
CA GLU A 147 1.81 -10.92 3.79
C GLU A 147 0.61 -10.30 3.06
N LEU A 148 0.78 -9.09 2.50
CA LEU A 148 -0.26 -8.45 1.68
C LEU A 148 -0.59 -9.29 0.45
N ILE A 149 0.44 -9.78 -0.25
CA ILE A 149 0.25 -10.64 -1.43
C ILE A 149 -0.49 -11.92 -1.04
N GLU A 150 -0.15 -12.56 0.09
CA GLU A 150 -0.83 -13.77 0.57
C GLU A 150 -2.29 -13.47 0.95
N HIS A 151 -2.54 -12.43 1.73
CA HIS A 151 -3.86 -12.04 2.20
C HIS A 151 -4.85 -11.72 1.06
N PHE A 152 -4.39 -11.01 0.04
CA PHE A 152 -5.24 -10.61 -1.09
C PHE A 152 -5.34 -11.68 -2.18
N LYS A 153 -4.50 -12.73 -2.18
CA LYS A 153 -4.67 -13.91 -3.04
C LYS A 153 -5.88 -14.74 -2.64
N GLU A 154 -6.10 -14.93 -1.35
CA GLU A 154 -7.22 -15.73 -0.82
C GLU A 154 -8.59 -15.05 -1.03
N LYS A 155 -8.60 -13.74 -1.30
CA LYS A 155 -9.82 -12.94 -1.51
C LYS A 155 -10.30 -12.88 -2.97
N GLU A 156 -9.54 -13.45 -3.91
CA GLU A 156 -9.93 -13.52 -5.33
C GLU A 156 -10.82 -14.73 -5.67
N GLU A 157 -11.25 -15.52 -4.67
CA GLU A 157 -12.23 -16.62 -4.82
C GLU A 157 -13.71 -16.19 -4.75
#